data_AF-A0A4U8Z8M1-F1
#
_entry.id   AF-A0A4U8Z8M1-F1
#
_cell.length_a   1.000
_cell.length_b   1.000
_cell.length_c   1.000
_cell.angle_alpha   90.00
_cell.angle_beta   90.00
_cell.angle_gamma   90.00
#
_symmetry.space_group_name_H-M   'P 1'
#
loop_
_entity.id
_entity.type
_entity.pdbx_description
1 polymer ?
#
loop_
_entity_poly.entity_id
_entity_poly.type
_entity_poly.pdbx_seq_one_letter_code
_entity_poly.pdbx_strand_id
1 'polypeptide(L)' 'MSRLTSEQSFLLKWLEKEESSALGECEGQALTMLINLGLAEIKDTSDGPWRVSLTQAGYATLAEQSS' A
#
# COMPACT_ATOMS: atom_id res chain seq x y z
N MET A 1 4.29 14.22 10.95
CA MET A 1 3.86 13.12 10.08
C MET A 1 4.18 13.52 8.65
N SER A 2 5.02 12.75 7.95
CA SER A 2 5.35 13.04 6.55
C SER A 2 4.08 12.92 5.72
N ARG A 3 3.69 14.01 5.06
CA ARG A 3 2.49 14.04 4.21
C ARG A 3 2.72 13.12 3.01
N LEU A 4 1.82 12.17 2.77
CA LEU A 4 1.87 11.31 1.59
C LEU A 4 1.78 12.16 0.32
N THR A 5 2.50 11.76 -0.73
CA THR A 5 2.36 12.37 -2.06
C THR A 5 1.05 11.92 -2.72
N SER A 6 0.60 12.63 -3.76
CA SER A 6 -0.61 12.27 -4.49
C SER A 6 -0.57 10.83 -5.02
N GLU A 7 0.59 10.37 -5.49
CA GLU A 7 0.80 8.99 -5.96
C GLU A 7 0.74 7.98 -4.81
N GLN A 8 1.30 8.30 -3.64
CA GLN A 8 1.25 7.42 -2.46
C GLN A 8 -0.18 7.31 -1.92
N SER A 9 -0.92 8.42 -1.83
CA SER A 9 -2.33 8.41 -1.41
C SER A 9 -3.22 7.70 -2.42
N PHE A 10 -2.93 7.82 -3.73
CA PHE A 10 -3.64 7.07 -4.77
C PHE A 10 -3.39 5.57 -4.61
N LEU A 11 -2.13 5.14 -4.48
CA LEU A 11 -1.77 3.74 -4.30
C LEU A 11 -2.36 3.18 -3.01
N LEU A 12 -2.34 3.94 -1.90
CA LEU A 12 -2.95 3.56 -0.63
C LEU A 12 -4.46 3.30 -0.79
N LYS A 13 -5.19 4.18 -1.49
CA LYS A 13 -6.62 4.02 -1.78
C LYS A 13 -6.94 2.90 -2.75
N TRP A 14 -6.03 2.64 -3.67
CA TRP A 14 -6.19 1.58 -4.64
C TRP A 14 -5.97 0.19 -4.00
N LEU A 15 -4.95 0.04 -3.13
CA LEU A 15 -4.72 -1.16 -2.32
C LEU A 15 -5.83 -1.47 -1.31
N GLU A 16 -6.64 -0.48 -0.93
CA GLU A 16 -7.83 -0.71 -0.09
C GLU A 16 -8.97 -1.37 -0.87
N LYS A 17 -9.07 -1.10 -2.17
CA LYS A 17 -10.14 -1.62 -3.04
C LYS A 17 -9.79 -2.95 -3.69
N GLU A 18 -8.54 -3.14 -4.07
CA GLU A 18 -8.04 -4.42 -4.52
C GLU A 18 -7.46 -5.16 -3.31
N GLU A 19 -8.21 -6.12 -2.76
CA GLU A 19 -7.82 -6.93 -1.57
C GLU A 19 -6.40 -7.51 -1.68
N SER A 20 -5.86 -7.63 -2.91
CA SER A 20 -4.44 -7.81 -3.20
C SER A 20 -4.17 -7.60 -4.69
N SER A 21 -3.16 -6.81 -5.03
CA SER A 21 -2.68 -6.69 -6.42
C SER A 21 -1.30 -7.31 -6.59
N ALA A 22 -1.00 -7.76 -7.81
CA ALA A 22 0.29 -8.32 -8.14
C ALA A 22 1.37 -7.24 -8.05
N LEU A 23 2.50 -7.57 -7.41
CA LEU A 23 3.62 -6.64 -7.18
C LEU A 23 4.04 -5.85 -8.44
N GLY A 24 3.96 -6.49 -9.62
CA GLY A 24 4.34 -5.87 -10.89
C GLY A 24 3.46 -4.69 -11.34
N GLU A 25 2.25 -4.53 -10.81
CA GLU A 25 1.36 -3.39 -11.12
C GLU A 25 1.54 -2.23 -10.12
N CYS A 26 2.11 -2.52 -8.95
CA CYS A 26 2.33 -1.56 -7.86
C CYS A 26 3.79 -1.16 -7.70
N GLU A 27 4.68 -1.78 -8.47
CA GLU A 27 6.12 -1.62 -8.33
C GLU A 27 6.54 -0.17 -8.59
N GLY A 28 7.30 0.39 -7.65
CA GLY A 28 7.77 1.76 -7.78
C GLY A 28 8.18 2.41 -6.45
N GLN A 29 8.61 3.66 -6.56
CA GLN A 29 9.05 4.46 -5.41
C GLN A 29 7.91 4.71 -4.41
N ALA A 30 6.66 4.84 -4.89
CA ALA A 30 5.49 5.04 -4.05
C ALA A 30 5.23 3.84 -3.12
N LEU A 31 5.23 2.61 -3.66
CA LEU A 31 5.10 1.39 -2.88
C LEU A 31 6.26 1.22 -1.88
N THR A 32 7.49 1.44 -2.34
CA THR A 32 8.68 1.39 -1.49
C THR A 32 8.57 2.36 -0.32
N MET A 33 8.02 3.55 -0.54
CA MET A 33 7.80 4.54 0.51
C MET A 33 6.70 4.09 1.49
N LEU A 34 5.59 3.54 0.99
CA LEU A 34 4.52 3.02 1.85
C LEU A 34 5.00 1.86 2.73
N ILE A 35 5.84 0.97 2.20
CA ILE A 35 6.47 -0.11 2.97
C ILE A 35 7.43 0.45 4.02
N ASN A 36 8.28 1.43 3.66
CA ASN A 36 9.18 2.09 4.62
C ASN A 36 8.44 2.83 5.74
N LEU A 37 7.25 3.36 5.43
CA LEU A 37 6.39 4.01 6.42
C LEU A 37 5.57 3.01 7.25
N GLY A 38 5.69 1.70 6.97
CA GLY A 38 4.93 0.65 7.64
C GLY A 38 3.44 0.65 7.30
N LEU A 39 3.04 1.28 6.19
CA LEU A 39 1.65 1.41 5.73
C LEU A 39 1.22 0.27 4.79
N ALA A 40 2.18 -0.37 4.12
CA ALA A 40 1.96 -1.53 3.26
C ALA A 40 3.01 -2.60 3.54
N GLU A 41 2.68 -3.85 3.22
CA GLU A 41 3.59 -4.99 3.31
C GLU A 41 3.48 -5.86 2.05
N ILE A 42 4.60 -6.48 1.68
CA ILE A 42 4.62 -7.48 0.61
C ILE A 42 4.56 -8.86 1.28
N LYS A 43 3.52 -9.62 0.95
CA LYS A 43 3.37 -11.01 1.37
C LYS A 43 3.81 -11.91 0.24
N ASP A 44 4.76 -12.79 0.57
CA ASP A 44 5.03 -13.96 -0.25
C ASP A 44 3.78 -14.82 -0.27
N THR A 45 3.32 -15.16 -1.46
CA THR A 45 2.38 -16.27 -1.62
C THR A 45 3.15 -17.40 -2.24
N SER A 46 3.40 -18.46 -1.46
CA SER A 46 4.25 -19.58 -1.87
C SER A 46 3.73 -20.35 -3.10
N ASP A 47 2.55 -19.98 -3.61
CA ASP A 47 1.85 -20.58 -4.74
C ASP A 47 1.47 -19.53 -5.83
N GLY A 48 1.94 -18.27 -5.73
CA GLY A 48 1.48 -17.19 -6.60
C GLY A 48 2.40 -15.97 -6.71
N PRO A 49 2.02 -14.95 -7.50
CA PRO A 49 2.77 -13.71 -7.58
C PRO A 49 2.82 -13.01 -6.21
N TRP A 50 3.90 -12.28 -5.95
CA TRP A 50 4.04 -11.50 -4.72
C TRP A 50 2.85 -10.54 -4.59
N ARG A 51 2.23 -10.50 -3.42
CA ARG A 51 1.03 -9.69 -3.16
C ARG A 51 1.36 -8.55 -2.24
N VAL A 52 0.81 -7.39 -2.55
CA VAL A 52 0.89 -6.22 -1.68
C VAL A 52 -0.42 -6.09 -0.91
N SER A 53 -0.34 -5.87 0.40
CA SER A 53 -1.49 -5.60 1.25
C SER A 53 -1.23 -4.41 2.18
N LEU A 54 -2.29 -3.70 2.56
CA LEU A 54 -2.19 -2.65 3.58
C LEU A 54 -1.99 -3.24 4.96
N THR A 55 -1.16 -2.58 5.77
CA THR A 55 -1.06 -2.87 7.20
C THR A 55 -2.18 -2.16 7.95
N GLN A 56 -2.34 -2.48 9.24
CA GLN A 56 -3.27 -1.75 10.11
C GLN A 56 -2.98 -0.24 10.14
N ALA A 57 -1.72 0.18 10.07
CA ALA A 57 -1.33 1.59 10.01
C ALA A 57 -1.71 2.22 8.66
N GLY A 58 -1.65 1.46 7.56
CA GLY A 58 -2.14 1.87 6.24
C GLY A 58 -3.63 2.19 6.26
N TYR A 59 -4.45 1.29 6.81
CA TYR A 59 -5.89 1.51 6.97
C TYR A 59 -6.22 2.70 7.85
N ALA A 60 -5.51 2.87 8.98
CA ALA A 60 -5.70 4.02 9.87
C ALA A 60 -5.38 5.35 9.16
N THR A 61 -4.25 5.40 8.46
CA THR A 61 -3.84 6.58 7.69
C THR A 61 -4.87 6.94 6.60
N LEU A 62 -5.44 5.93 5.95
CA LEU A 62 -6.46 6.12 4.92
C LEU A 62 -7.77 6.68 5.50
N ALA A 63 -8.16 6.23 6.69
CA ALA A 63 -9.32 6.73 7.41
C ALA A 63 -9.13 8.20 7.83
N GLU A 64 -7.93 8.56 8.31
CA GLU A 64 -7.57 9.95 8.64
C GLU A 64 -7.55 10.87 7.41
N GLN A 65 -7.18 10.36 6.24
CA GLN A 65 -7.19 11.13 4.99
C GLN A 65 -8.57 11.28 4.34
N SER A 66 -9.55 10.50 4.78
CA SER A 66 -10.91 10.52 4.25
C SER A 66 -11.90 11.28 5.14
N SER A 67 -11.41 11.87 6.25
CA SER A 67 -12.16 12.72 7.19
C SER A 67 -11.97 14.21 6.92
#